data_AF-A0ABD0NFL4-F1
#
_entry.id   AF-A0ABD0NFL4-F1
#
_cell.length_a   1.000
_cell.length_b   1.000
_cell.length_c   1.000
_cell.angle_alpha   90.00
_cell.angle_beta   90.00
_cell.angle_gamma   90.00
#
_symmetry.space_group_name_H-M   'P 1'
#
loop_
_entity.id
_entity.type
_entity.pdbx_description
1 polymer ?
#
loop_
_entity_poly.entity_id
_entity_poly.type
_entity_poly.pdbx_seq_one_letter_code
_entity_poly.pdbx_strand_id
1 'polypeptide(L)'
;SRFQSANQMDAPSKFFFNLEKKNGQSRAIHALRSDSGELLTDPAEIRRRAVVFYENLYKNELRAGYEGESDFFNDLPQISEEANAEISGALSEAELYKALQGTESGKAPGIDGLPVDWYKAFWAELKEDLLEVLNESLAEGQLPLSCRRAVLTLLPKKGDLTDIKRWRPVSLLCSDYKLLSK
;
A
#
# COMPACT_ATOMS: atom_id res chain seq x y z
N SER A 1 -9.29 19.91 -28.72
CA SER A 1 -9.71 18.59 -29.21
C SER A 1 -9.27 17.53 -28.21
N ARG A 2 -10.18 16.92 -27.45
CA ARG A 2 -9.88 15.85 -26.46
C ARG A 2 -9.47 14.52 -27.11
N PHE A 3 -9.58 14.40 -28.44
CA PHE A 3 -9.31 13.17 -29.18
C PHE A 3 -7.91 13.13 -29.80
N GLN A 4 -7.25 14.28 -30.02
CA GLN A 4 -5.83 14.31 -30.40
C GLN A 4 -4.89 13.91 -29.23
N SER A 5 -5.37 13.96 -27.98
CA SER A 5 -4.54 13.73 -26.79
C SER A 5 -4.25 12.26 -26.51
N ALA A 6 -5.13 11.31 -26.85
CA ALA A 6 -4.89 9.89 -26.52
C ALA A 6 -3.63 9.34 -27.21
N ASN A 7 -3.50 9.50 -28.53
CA ASN A 7 -2.32 9.05 -29.26
C ASN A 7 -1.03 9.80 -28.87
N GLN A 8 -1.13 11.05 -28.41
CA GLN A 8 0.04 11.82 -27.95
C GLN A 8 0.40 11.54 -26.49
N MET A 9 -0.52 11.00 -25.69
CA MET A 9 -0.31 10.61 -24.30
C MET A 9 0.48 9.31 -24.18
N ASP A 10 0.26 8.33 -25.07
CA ASP A 10 0.96 7.03 -24.98
C ASP A 10 2.15 6.91 -25.96
N ALA A 11 2.24 7.79 -26.97
CA ALA A 11 3.42 7.86 -27.83
C ALA A 11 4.57 8.64 -27.16
N PRO A 12 5.85 8.30 -27.45
CA PRO A 12 7.02 9.04 -26.99
C PRO A 12 7.12 10.41 -27.69
N SER A 13 6.18 11.29 -27.37
CA SER A 13 5.99 12.60 -27.98
C SER A 13 6.54 13.70 -27.07
N LYS A 14 6.87 14.85 -27.65
CA LYS A 14 7.26 16.05 -26.88
C LYS A 14 6.17 16.43 -25.85
N PHE A 15 4.90 16.20 -26.18
CA PHE A 15 3.79 16.44 -25.26
C PHE A 15 3.86 15.51 -24.04
N PHE A 16 4.00 14.19 -24.26
CA PHE A 16 4.15 13.19 -23.19
C PHE A 16 5.33 13.51 -22.28
N PHE A 17 6.52 13.74 -22.83
CA PHE A 17 7.71 14.02 -22.01
C PHE A 17 7.60 15.34 -21.23
N ASN A 18 6.95 16.37 -21.79
CA ASN A 18 6.71 17.61 -21.06
C ASN A 18 5.70 17.42 -19.92
N LEU A 19 4.66 16.61 -20.14
CA LEU A 19 3.68 16.27 -19.11
C LEU A 19 4.34 15.48 -17.97
N GLU A 20 5.14 14.45 -18.30
CA GLU A 20 5.87 13.65 -17.31
C GLU A 20 6.90 14.48 -16.55
N LYS A 21 7.62 15.38 -17.24
CA LYS A 21 8.53 16.33 -16.56
C LYS A 21 7.79 17.22 -15.57
N LYS A 22 6.62 17.76 -15.96
CA LYS A 22 5.78 18.58 -15.08
C LYS A 22 5.27 17.78 -13.88
N ASN A 23 4.79 16.56 -14.12
CA ASN A 23 4.33 15.64 -13.08
C ASN A 23 5.46 15.30 -12.10
N GLY A 24 6.63 14.93 -12.62
CA GLY A 24 7.82 14.63 -11.84
C GLY A 24 8.26 15.81 -10.97
N GLN A 25 8.29 17.02 -11.52
CA GLN A 25 8.60 18.24 -10.75
C GLN A 25 7.58 18.51 -9.64
N SER A 26 6.28 18.33 -9.91
CA SER A 26 5.25 18.55 -8.88
C SER A 26 5.31 17.55 -7.71
N ARG A 27 5.86 16.36 -7.96
CA ARG A 27 6.01 15.29 -6.95
C ARG A 27 7.38 15.31 -6.28
N ALA A 28 8.35 16.04 -6.83
CA ALA A 28 9.69 16.16 -6.27
C ALA A 28 9.65 17.03 -5.00
N ILE A 29 10.25 16.51 -3.93
CA ILE A 29 10.49 17.27 -2.72
C ILE A 29 11.79 18.04 -2.91
N HIS A 30 11.68 19.33 -3.20
CA HIS A 30 12.86 20.18 -3.46
C HIS A 30 13.56 20.66 -2.19
N ALA A 31 12.80 20.81 -1.09
CA ALA A 31 13.35 21.21 0.19
C ALA A 31 12.42 20.78 1.33
N LEU A 32 12.98 20.54 2.51
CA LEU A 32 12.24 20.31 3.76
C LEU A 32 12.87 21.10 4.90
N ARG A 33 12.07 21.50 5.88
CA ARG A 33 12.60 22.05 7.14
C ARG A 33 13.03 20.94 8.09
N SER A 34 14.22 21.11 8.67
CA SER A 34 14.68 20.32 9.82
C SER A 34 13.86 20.66 11.07
N ASP A 35 14.06 19.90 12.14
CA ASP A 35 13.44 20.20 13.43
C ASP A 35 14.00 21.48 14.07
N SER A 36 15.22 21.91 13.70
CA SER A 36 15.80 23.20 14.10
C SER A 36 15.33 24.39 13.23
N GLY A 37 14.53 24.14 12.18
CA GLY A 37 14.00 25.16 11.27
C GLY A 37 14.87 25.47 10.05
N GLU A 38 16.04 24.84 9.93
CA GLU A 38 16.95 24.94 8.79
C GLU A 38 16.32 24.33 7.53
N LEU A 39 16.61 24.92 6.37
CA LEU A 39 16.11 24.43 5.09
C LEU A 39 17.08 23.40 4.48
N LEU A 40 16.67 22.14 4.51
CA LEU A 40 17.38 21.02 3.87
C LEU A 40 17.06 21.01 2.38
N THR A 41 18.10 21.01 1.55
CA THR A 41 17.97 20.95 0.07
C THR A 41 18.73 19.78 -0.55
N ASP A 42 19.63 19.14 0.22
CA ASP A 42 20.32 17.93 -0.22
C ASP A 42 19.33 16.74 -0.28
N PRO A 43 19.28 15.99 -1.41
CA PRO A 43 18.37 14.86 -1.54
C PRO A 43 18.54 13.75 -0.50
N ALA A 44 19.75 13.52 0.02
CA ALA A 44 19.98 12.50 1.03
C ALA A 44 19.44 12.96 2.40
N GLU A 45 19.62 14.23 2.74
CA GLU A 45 19.05 14.85 3.95
C GLU A 45 17.52 14.89 3.92
N ILE A 46 16.94 15.27 2.78
CA ILE A 46 15.47 15.26 2.56
C ILE A 46 14.91 13.85 2.77
N ARG A 47 15.57 12.83 2.18
CA ARG A 47 15.16 11.43 2.35
C ARG A 47 15.26 10.99 3.81
N ARG A 48 16.37 11.28 4.48
CA ARG A 48 16.57 10.95 5.90
C ARG A 48 15.50 11.60 6.77
N ARG A 49 15.22 12.89 6.55
CA ARG A 49 14.17 13.65 7.24
C ARG A 49 12.80 12.99 7.10
N ALA A 50 12.44 12.57 5.88
CA ALA A 50 11.17 11.91 5.60
C ALA A 50 11.08 10.53 6.28
N VAL A 51 12.14 9.72 6.21
CA VAL A 51 12.20 8.40 6.87
C VAL A 51 12.01 8.56 8.38
N VAL A 52 12.81 9.40 9.03
CA VAL A 52 12.73 9.61 10.48
C VAL A 52 11.34 10.12 10.90
N PHE A 53 10.75 11.04 10.12
CA PHE A 53 9.42 11.57 10.41
C PHE A 53 8.35 10.48 10.38
N TYR A 54 8.26 9.71 9.29
CA TYR A 54 7.22 8.71 9.14
C TYR A 54 7.48 7.46 9.98
N GLU A 55 8.74 7.09 10.21
CA GLU A 55 9.08 6.03 11.17
C GLU A 55 8.55 6.39 12.56
N ASN A 56 8.81 7.62 13.03
CA ASN A 56 8.27 8.07 14.31
C ASN A 56 6.74 8.19 14.31
N LEU A 57 6.13 8.63 13.20
CA LEU A 57 4.67 8.72 13.08
C LEU A 57 3.99 7.35 13.13
N TYR A 58 4.62 6.32 12.56
CA TYR A 58 4.09 4.96 12.51
C TYR A 58 4.62 4.05 13.63
N LYS A 59 5.45 4.57 14.56
CA LYS A 59 5.85 3.83 15.75
C LYS A 59 4.59 3.48 16.54
N ASN A 60 4.43 2.18 16.77
CA ASN A 60 3.28 1.65 17.47
C ASN A 60 3.38 2.02 18.96
N GLU A 61 2.46 2.84 19.46
CA GLU A 61 2.30 3.12 20.89
C GLU A 61 1.43 2.07 21.60
N LEU A 62 1.51 0.79 21.19
CA LEU A 62 0.95 -0.29 21.99
C LEU A 62 1.65 -0.26 23.34
N ARG A 63 0.97 0.31 24.34
CA ARG A 63 1.42 0.27 25.73
C ARG A 63 1.38 -1.19 26.15
N ALA A 64 2.56 -1.77 26.36
CA ALA A 64 2.68 -3.07 27.03
C ALA A 64 1.89 -3.00 28.34
N GLY A 65 0.86 -3.83 28.48
CA GLY A 65 -0.06 -3.83 29.61
C GLY A 65 -1.49 -3.32 29.33
N TYR A 66 -1.85 -3.02 28.09
CA TYR A 66 -3.28 -3.00 27.71
C TYR A 66 -3.77 -4.44 27.55
N GLU A 67 -3.89 -5.14 28.68
CA GLU A 67 -4.80 -6.27 28.79
C GLU A 67 -6.18 -5.64 28.64
N GLY A 68 -6.74 -5.71 27.43
CA GLY A 68 -8.15 -5.43 27.23
C GLY A 68 -8.93 -6.50 27.99
N GLU A 69 -9.07 -6.33 29.30
CA GLU A 69 -9.90 -7.16 30.17
C GLU A 69 -11.33 -7.11 29.61
N SER A 70 -11.66 -8.20 28.91
CA SER A 70 -12.92 -8.89 28.62
C SER A 70 -14.23 -8.12 28.48
N ASP A 71 -14.50 -7.06 29.26
CA ASP A 71 -15.86 -6.56 29.42
C ASP A 71 -16.32 -5.67 28.27
N PHE A 72 -15.39 -4.97 27.60
CA PHE A 72 -15.72 -4.13 26.45
C PHE A 72 -16.32 -4.91 25.28
N PHE A 73 -15.92 -6.17 25.11
CA PHE A 73 -16.35 -7.00 23.97
C PHE A 73 -17.60 -7.84 24.27
N ASN A 74 -17.97 -7.99 25.55
CA ASN A 74 -19.08 -8.87 25.97
C ASN A 74 -20.44 -8.41 25.43
N ASP A 75 -20.65 -7.11 25.27
CA ASP A 75 -21.92 -6.54 24.79
C ASP A 75 -21.98 -6.38 23.26
N LEU A 76 -20.91 -6.76 22.54
CA LEU A 76 -20.89 -6.66 21.08
C LEU A 76 -21.66 -7.83 20.44
N PRO A 77 -22.35 -7.59 19.32
CA PRO A 77 -22.95 -8.67 18.53
C PRO A 77 -21.91 -9.76 18.21
N GLN A 78 -22.19 -10.97 18.67
CA GLN A 78 -21.38 -12.15 18.39
C GLN A 78 -21.93 -12.84 17.13
N ILE A 79 -21.03 -13.35 16.30
CA ILE A 79 -21.40 -14.29 15.23
C ILE A 79 -21.69 -15.67 15.83
N SER A 80 -22.41 -16.52 15.11
CA SER A 80 -22.62 -17.90 15.57
C SER A 80 -21.31 -18.69 15.55
N GLU A 81 -21.23 -19.76 16.34
CA GLU A 81 -20.04 -20.62 16.36
C GLU A 81 -19.77 -21.21 14.97
N GLU A 82 -20.82 -21.53 14.22
CA GLU A 82 -20.71 -22.05 12.85
C GLU A 82 -20.10 -21.00 11.91
N ALA A 83 -20.57 -19.75 11.97
CA ALA A 83 -20.02 -18.66 11.16
C ALA A 83 -18.56 -18.36 11.55
N ASN A 84 -18.24 -18.44 12.85
CA ASN A 84 -16.87 -18.26 13.32
C ASN A 84 -15.94 -19.36 12.80
N ALA A 85 -16.40 -20.62 12.82
CA ALA A 85 -15.65 -21.74 12.27
C ALA A 85 -15.45 -21.63 10.76
N GLU A 86 -16.45 -21.12 10.02
CA GLU A 86 -16.35 -20.88 8.58
C GLU A 86 -15.31 -19.80 8.26
N ILE A 87 -15.34 -18.65 8.95
CA ILE A 87 -14.42 -17.52 8.71
C ILE A 87 -12.99 -17.83 9.20
N SER A 88 -12.86 -18.68 10.22
CA SER A 88 -11.55 -19.12 10.75
C SER A 88 -10.96 -20.31 9.99
N GLY A 89 -11.68 -20.84 9.00
CA GLY A 89 -11.25 -21.95 8.18
C GLY A 89 -10.10 -21.58 7.24
N ALA A 90 -9.55 -22.61 6.58
CA ALA A 90 -8.58 -22.40 5.51
C ALA A 90 -9.24 -21.70 4.31
N LEU A 91 -8.53 -20.76 3.71
CA LEU A 91 -8.94 -20.15 2.45
C LEU A 91 -9.05 -21.21 1.36
N SER A 92 -10.13 -21.11 0.59
CA SER A 92 -10.36 -21.91 -0.61
C SER A 92 -9.90 -21.19 -1.88
N GLU A 93 -9.58 -21.97 -2.93
CA GLU A 93 -9.29 -21.43 -4.26
C GLU A 93 -10.45 -20.55 -4.78
N ALA A 94 -11.70 -20.95 -4.50
CA ALA A 94 -12.88 -20.23 -4.96
C ALA A 94 -13.02 -18.85 -4.32
N GLU A 95 -12.73 -18.73 -3.03
CA GLU A 95 -12.71 -17.43 -2.32
C GLU A 95 -11.62 -16.52 -2.88
N LEU A 96 -10.41 -17.07 -3.03
CA LEU A 96 -9.27 -16.32 -3.54
C LEU A 96 -9.50 -15.87 -4.99
N TYR A 97 -10.08 -16.72 -5.84
CA TYR A 97 -10.45 -16.36 -7.21
C TYR A 97 -11.53 -15.28 -7.23
N LYS A 98 -12.54 -15.36 -6.36
CA LYS A 98 -13.57 -14.33 -6.24
C LYS A 98 -12.98 -13.00 -5.81
N ALA A 99 -12.05 -13.00 -4.85
CA ALA A 99 -11.32 -11.81 -4.42
C ALA A 99 -10.49 -11.21 -5.58
N LEU A 100 -9.82 -12.06 -6.37
CA LEU A 100 -9.07 -11.64 -7.55
C LEU A 100 -9.95 -10.97 -8.61
N GLN A 101 -11.11 -11.55 -8.92
CA GLN A 101 -12.05 -10.96 -9.88
C GLN A 101 -12.66 -9.64 -9.37
N GLY A 102 -12.93 -9.55 -8.07
CA GLY A 102 -13.43 -8.34 -7.41
C GLY A 102 -12.39 -7.23 -7.23
N THR A 103 -11.11 -7.50 -7.52
CA THR A 103 -10.04 -6.52 -7.38
C THR A 103 -9.87 -5.72 -8.68
N GLU A 104 -9.85 -4.39 -8.53
CA GLU A 104 -9.71 -3.46 -9.65
C GLU A 104 -8.34 -3.58 -10.33
N SER A 105 -8.35 -3.62 -11.66
CA SER A 105 -7.18 -3.59 -12.53
C SER A 105 -6.55 -2.20 -12.62
N GLY A 106 -5.30 -2.11 -13.12
CA GLY A 106 -4.61 -0.84 -13.34
C GLY A 106 -4.17 -0.11 -12.06
N LYS A 107 -4.11 -0.81 -10.93
CA LYS A 107 -3.57 -0.28 -9.67
C LYS A 107 -2.06 -0.47 -9.60
N ALA A 108 -1.39 0.45 -8.91
CA ALA A 108 0.05 0.37 -8.71
C ALA A 108 0.43 -0.90 -7.88
N PRO A 109 1.45 -1.65 -8.32
CA PRO A 109 1.95 -2.81 -7.58
C PRO A 109 2.73 -2.37 -6.34
N GLY A 110 3.09 -3.36 -5.51
CA GLY A 110 3.98 -3.15 -4.37
C GLY A 110 5.45 -3.13 -4.78
N ILE A 111 6.31 -3.52 -3.84
CA ILE A 111 7.77 -3.56 -4.05
C ILE A 111 8.23 -4.64 -5.04
N ASP A 112 7.39 -5.65 -5.28
CA ASP A 112 7.60 -6.75 -6.21
C ASP A 112 7.35 -6.38 -7.68
N GLY A 113 6.66 -5.28 -7.93
CA GLY A 113 6.27 -4.86 -9.27
C GLY A 113 5.15 -5.71 -9.90
N LEU A 114 4.49 -6.60 -9.15
CA LEU A 114 3.44 -7.49 -9.67
C LEU A 114 2.04 -6.88 -9.50
N PRO A 115 1.40 -6.38 -10.59
CA PRO A 115 0.06 -5.82 -10.51
C PRO A 115 -1.00 -6.93 -10.46
N VAL A 116 -2.21 -6.60 -10.02
CA VAL A 116 -3.38 -7.50 -10.04
C VAL A 116 -3.62 -8.12 -11.42
N ASP A 117 -3.37 -7.36 -12.49
CA ASP A 117 -3.51 -7.84 -13.87
C ASP A 117 -2.59 -9.03 -14.18
N TRP A 118 -1.43 -9.10 -13.54
CA TRP A 118 -0.52 -10.24 -13.66
C TRP A 118 -1.11 -11.48 -13.00
N TYR A 119 -1.65 -11.36 -11.78
CA TYR A 119 -2.33 -12.47 -11.10
C TYR A 119 -3.55 -12.96 -11.89
N LYS A 120 -4.32 -12.05 -12.52
CA LYS A 120 -5.43 -12.43 -13.40
C LYS A 120 -4.96 -13.19 -14.64
N ALA A 121 -3.85 -12.77 -15.24
CA ALA A 121 -3.32 -13.37 -16.46
C ALA A 121 -2.72 -14.77 -16.23
N PHE A 122 -2.08 -14.99 -15.07
CA PHE A 122 -1.36 -16.21 -14.72
C PHE A 122 -2.04 -17.02 -13.60
N TRP A 123 -3.35 -16.84 -13.41
CA TRP A 123 -4.08 -17.49 -12.33
C TRP A 123 -3.98 -19.01 -12.39
N ALA A 124 -4.06 -19.59 -13.60
CA ALA A 124 -4.04 -21.03 -13.79
C ALA A 124 -2.75 -21.67 -13.28
N GLU A 125 -1.63 -20.95 -13.41
CA GLU A 125 -0.30 -21.39 -13.02
C GLU A 125 0.02 -21.09 -11.55
N LEU A 126 -0.55 -20.04 -10.97
CA LEU A 126 -0.14 -19.52 -9.65
C LEU A 126 -1.09 -19.86 -8.50
N LYS A 127 -2.33 -20.29 -8.79
CA LYS A 127 -3.39 -20.42 -7.78
C LYS A 127 -3.02 -21.36 -6.63
N GLU A 128 -2.30 -22.44 -6.91
CA GLU A 128 -1.91 -23.43 -5.91
C GLU A 128 -0.85 -22.84 -4.97
N ASP A 129 0.24 -22.31 -5.51
CA ASP A 129 1.32 -21.68 -4.74
C ASP A 129 0.83 -20.50 -3.89
N LEU A 130 -0.01 -19.63 -4.48
CA LEU A 130 -0.54 -18.47 -3.77
C LEU A 130 -1.47 -18.90 -2.62
N LEU A 131 -2.31 -19.91 -2.85
CA LEU A 131 -3.22 -20.42 -1.83
C LEU A 131 -2.45 -21.06 -0.67
N GLU A 132 -1.39 -21.82 -0.96
CA GLU A 132 -0.52 -22.43 0.04
C GLU A 132 0.13 -21.37 0.93
N VAL A 133 0.79 -20.37 0.33
CA VAL A 133 1.46 -19.28 1.07
C VAL A 133 0.49 -18.50 1.95
N LEU A 134 -0.71 -18.19 1.46
CA LEU A 134 -1.70 -17.44 2.22
C LEU A 134 -2.27 -18.26 3.39
N ASN A 135 -2.53 -19.55 3.18
CA ASN A 135 -3.01 -20.43 4.24
C ASN A 135 -1.94 -20.68 5.32
N GLU A 136 -0.68 -20.90 4.93
CA GLU A 136 0.44 -20.99 5.87
C GLU A 136 0.55 -19.70 6.70
N SER A 137 0.45 -18.55 6.04
CA SER A 137 0.50 -17.25 6.72
C SER A 137 -0.61 -17.05 7.76
N LEU A 138 -1.83 -17.53 7.45
CA LEU A 138 -2.96 -17.49 8.38
C LEU A 138 -2.77 -18.48 9.54
N ALA A 139 -2.28 -19.68 9.27
CA ALA A 139 -2.03 -20.71 10.27
C ALA A 139 -0.92 -20.32 11.25
N GLU A 140 0.17 -19.72 10.76
CA GLU A 140 1.29 -19.26 11.59
C GLU A 140 1.05 -17.87 12.22
N GLY A 141 0.02 -17.15 11.75
CA GLY A 141 -0.25 -15.77 12.16
C GLY A 141 0.83 -14.78 11.69
N GLN A 142 1.57 -15.13 10.63
CA GLN A 142 2.68 -14.32 10.12
C GLN A 142 2.69 -14.23 8.60
N LEU A 143 2.58 -13.00 8.09
CA LEU A 143 2.64 -12.74 6.65
C LEU A 143 4.07 -12.82 6.09
N PRO A 144 4.22 -13.09 4.77
CA PRO A 144 5.51 -13.05 4.11
C PRO A 144 6.16 -11.67 4.22
N LEU A 145 7.49 -11.62 4.16
CA LEU A 145 8.21 -10.35 4.31
C LEU A 145 7.81 -9.31 3.24
N SER A 146 7.49 -9.74 2.02
CA SER A 146 6.96 -8.89 0.95
C SER A 146 5.67 -8.19 1.36
N CYS A 147 4.70 -8.95 1.90
CA CYS A 147 3.42 -8.45 2.38
C CYS A 147 3.54 -7.51 3.60
N ARG A 148 4.63 -7.62 4.36
CA ARG A 148 4.93 -6.75 5.52
C ARG A 148 5.75 -5.51 5.16
N ARG A 149 6.07 -5.31 3.89
CA ARG A 149 6.81 -4.14 3.39
C ARG A 149 5.92 -3.32 2.47
N ALA A 150 6.07 -1.99 2.54
CA ALA A 150 5.40 -1.07 1.64
C ALA A 150 6.41 -0.11 1.02
N VAL A 151 6.18 0.26 -0.24
CA VAL A 151 6.86 1.39 -0.85
C VAL A 151 6.09 2.66 -0.48
N LEU A 152 6.74 3.58 0.23
CA LEU A 152 6.15 4.87 0.57
C LEU A 152 6.40 5.88 -0.55
N THR A 153 5.32 6.44 -1.09
CA THR A 153 5.38 7.63 -1.95
C THR A 153 4.71 8.81 -1.23
N LEU A 154 5.24 10.01 -1.42
CA LEU A 154 4.74 11.22 -0.78
C LEU A 154 4.02 12.09 -1.80
N LEU A 155 2.76 12.41 -1.54
CA LEU A 155 1.96 13.30 -2.38
C LEU A 155 1.84 14.69 -1.73
N PRO A 156 2.05 15.78 -2.49
CA PRO A 156 1.96 17.13 -1.94
C PRO A 156 0.51 17.47 -1.57
N LYS A 157 0.32 18.08 -0.40
CA LYS A 157 -0.94 18.76 -0.01
C LYS A 157 -0.84 20.25 -0.38
N LYS A 158 -1.90 21.01 -0.11
CA LYS A 158 -1.87 22.49 -0.22
C LYS A 158 -1.03 23.09 0.91
N GLY A 159 -0.37 24.22 0.64
CA GLY A 159 0.37 25.02 1.63
C GLY A 159 1.88 25.01 1.42
N ASP A 160 2.63 25.29 2.48
CA ASP A 160 4.09 25.30 2.49
C ASP A 160 4.65 23.88 2.37
N LEU A 161 5.16 23.52 1.20
CA LEU A 161 5.73 22.19 0.93
C LEU A 161 7.10 21.96 1.58
N THR A 162 7.69 22.97 2.23
CA THR A 162 8.88 22.78 3.06
C THR A 162 8.54 22.13 4.41
N ASP A 163 7.26 22.09 4.81
CA ASP A 163 6.79 21.35 5.98
C ASP A 163 6.44 19.90 5.60
N ILE A 164 7.14 18.92 6.19
CA ILE A 164 6.92 17.49 5.95
C ILE A 164 5.49 17.04 6.26
N LYS A 165 4.77 17.72 7.17
CA LYS A 165 3.37 17.43 7.50
C LYS A 165 2.40 17.74 6.35
N ARG A 166 2.84 18.58 5.40
CA ARG A 166 2.13 18.90 4.15
C ARG A 166 2.34 17.87 3.06
N TRP A 167 3.00 16.76 3.35
CA TRP A 167 3.06 15.60 2.47
C TRP A 167 2.17 14.47 3.00
N ARG A 168 1.41 13.84 2.11
CA ARG A 168 0.58 12.67 2.45
C ARG A 168 1.35 11.41 2.06
N PRO A 169 1.63 10.50 3.00
CA PRO A 169 2.18 9.20 2.67
C PRO A 169 1.11 8.34 1.99
N VAL A 170 1.50 7.65 0.94
CA VAL A 170 0.74 6.58 0.31
C VAL A 170 1.62 5.34 0.32
N SER A 171 1.14 4.30 0.99
CA SER A 171 1.79 3.00 1.08
C SER A 171 1.35 2.14 -0.10
N LEU A 172 2.30 1.75 -0.94
CA LEU A 172 2.08 0.76 -1.99
C LEU A 172 2.45 -0.62 -1.44
N LEU A 173 1.43 -1.39 -1.11
CA LEU A 173 1.53 -2.79 -0.67
C LEU A 173 1.51 -3.73 -1.88
N CYS A 174 2.09 -4.92 -1.73
CA CYS A 174 2.04 -5.98 -2.74
C CYS A 174 0.59 -6.40 -3.03
N SER A 175 0.34 -6.91 -4.24
CA SER A 175 -1.02 -7.18 -4.69
C SER A 175 -1.62 -8.43 -4.03
N ASP A 176 -0.79 -9.43 -3.73
CA ASP A 176 -1.11 -10.60 -2.90
C ASP A 176 -1.66 -10.23 -1.52
N TYR A 177 -1.06 -9.25 -0.83
CA TYR A 177 -1.60 -8.72 0.43
C TYR A 177 -2.99 -8.12 0.22
N LYS A 178 -3.19 -7.37 -0.87
CA LYS A 178 -4.49 -6.75 -1.17
C LYS A 178 -5.55 -7.81 -1.47
N LEU A 179 -5.16 -8.92 -2.12
CA LEU A 179 -6.03 -10.07 -2.38
C LEU A 179 -6.45 -10.75 -1.08
N LEU A 180 -5.53 -10.94 -0.14
CA LEU A 180 -5.85 -11.51 1.18
C LEU A 180 -6.81 -10.62 1.98
N SER A 181 -6.69 -9.30 1.86
CA SER A 181 -7.50 -8.34 2.63
C SER A 181 -8.93 -8.11 2.11
N LYS A 182 -9.32 -8.80 1.03
CA LYS A 182 -10.58 -8.58 0.30
C LYS A 182 -11.70 -9.47 0.79
#